data_AF-A0A8H5KLR5-F1
#
_entry.id   AF-A0A8H5KLR5-F1
#
_cell.length_a   1.000
_cell.length_b   1.000
_cell.length_c   1.000
_cell.angle_alpha   90.00
_cell.angle_beta   90.00
_cell.angle_gamma   90.00
#
_symmetry.space_group_name_H-M   'P 1'
#
loop_
_entity.id
_entity.type
_entity.pdbx_description
1 polymer ?
#
loop_
_entity_poly.entity_id
_entity_poly.type
_entity_poly.pdbx_seq_one_letter_code
_entity_poly.pdbx_strand_id
1 'polypeptide(L)'
;MTDVSQVFDSEEHNWHIHLKGAKEIIRRQRFTETPDLSSDFLLTWWLYHDVLAAFNHPSWRLDESHDSVSTSALRAFSGDKSLVSAPIPTSTLLTLVQIVGSLGCSVELLETIDEINMMRLHSTNDCPSTSTLQRCDLTMKLHNLRQSLAPIECCDGLRSRRILAIAELYRLATLLYLQRVHPIAEDDFTRTIYVRQALGVLKDLGVATSPWPVFIIGCEVDEQDRVSILHTLDRMDSVRSIGNIKVLRDVIEGIWKQQDLRNIGKAGQRVDWLQFVECDVPVPWFI
;
A
#
# COMPACT_ATOMS: atom_id res chain seq x y z
N MET A 1 11.17 -28.48 12.29
CA MET A 1 10.04 -27.83 11.61
C MET A 1 10.24 -26.35 11.84
N THR A 2 11.00 -25.72 10.96
CA THR A 2 11.38 -24.31 11.03
C THR A 2 10.13 -23.48 10.77
N ASP A 3 9.77 -22.67 11.75
CA ASP A 3 8.65 -21.75 11.64
C ASP A 3 9.05 -20.63 10.66
N VAL A 4 8.24 -20.39 9.64
CA VAL A 4 8.49 -19.37 8.61
C VAL A 4 8.53 -17.96 9.25
N SER A 5 8.02 -17.83 10.49
CA SER A 5 8.13 -16.63 11.33
C SER A 5 9.57 -16.28 11.75
N GLN A 6 10.52 -17.22 11.70
CA GLN A 6 11.95 -16.98 11.99
C GLN A 6 12.73 -16.41 10.80
N VAL A 7 12.12 -16.24 9.64
CA VAL A 7 12.78 -15.66 8.45
C VAL A 7 12.77 -14.13 8.47
N PHE A 8 12.00 -13.51 9.36
CA PHE A 8 11.93 -12.04 9.49
C PHE A 8 12.54 -11.62 10.82
N ASP A 9 13.88 -11.62 10.86
CA ASP A 9 14.63 -11.13 12.00
C ASP A 9 14.37 -9.63 12.18
N SER A 10 14.09 -9.18 13.40
CA SER A 10 13.95 -7.76 13.74
C SER A 10 15.24 -6.96 13.51
N GLU A 11 16.34 -7.65 13.21
CA GLU A 11 17.65 -7.08 12.86
C GLU A 11 17.96 -7.13 11.36
N GLU A 12 17.09 -7.70 10.53
CA GLU A 12 17.37 -7.90 9.11
C GLU A 12 17.10 -6.62 8.29
N HIS A 13 18.00 -5.65 8.44
CA HIS A 13 18.06 -4.40 7.67
C HIS A 13 18.28 -4.64 6.14
N ASN A 14 18.40 -5.90 5.71
CA ASN A 14 18.80 -6.31 4.37
C ASN A 14 17.66 -6.90 3.52
N TRP A 15 16.39 -6.84 3.97
CA TRP A 15 15.24 -7.31 3.17
C TRP A 15 15.23 -6.77 1.74
N HIS A 16 15.62 -5.50 1.56
CA HIS A 16 15.74 -4.85 0.26
C HIS A 16 16.71 -5.58 -0.70
N ILE A 17 17.75 -6.22 -0.17
CA ILE A 17 18.69 -7.05 -0.93
C ILE A 17 17.97 -8.30 -1.46
N HIS A 18 17.19 -8.96 -0.60
CA HIS A 18 16.40 -10.14 -0.97
C HIS A 18 15.34 -9.79 -2.02
N LEU A 19 14.64 -8.66 -1.85
CA LEU A 19 13.65 -8.16 -2.79
C LEU A 19 14.28 -7.84 -4.16
N LYS A 20 15.46 -7.23 -4.17
CA LYS A 20 16.26 -6.98 -5.39
C LYS A 20 16.75 -8.27 -6.04
N GLY A 21 17.14 -9.26 -5.23
CA GLY A 21 17.50 -10.60 -5.70
C GLY A 21 16.31 -11.31 -6.37
N ALA A 22 15.14 -11.30 -5.73
CA ALA A 22 13.91 -11.85 -6.29
C ALA A 22 13.52 -11.17 -7.60
N LYS A 23 13.62 -9.83 -7.67
CA LYS A 23 13.43 -9.05 -8.90
C LYS A 23 14.31 -9.55 -10.04
N GLU A 24 15.61 -9.75 -9.77
CA GLU A 24 16.56 -10.18 -10.79
C GLU A 24 16.31 -11.63 -11.26
N ILE A 25 15.87 -12.52 -10.35
CA ILE A 25 15.45 -13.88 -10.69
C ILE A 25 14.24 -13.85 -11.63
N ILE A 26 13.19 -13.11 -11.26
CA ILE A 26 11.98 -12.94 -12.08
C ILE A 26 12.33 -12.35 -13.45
N ARG A 27 13.20 -11.32 -13.48
CA ARG A 27 13.66 -10.68 -14.72
C ARG A 27 14.37 -11.67 -15.65
N ARG A 28 15.24 -12.52 -15.11
CA ARG A 28 16.04 -13.48 -15.88
C ARG A 28 15.22 -14.68 -16.35
N GLN A 29 14.19 -15.06 -15.61
CA GLN A 29 13.31 -16.16 -15.98
C GLN A 29 12.40 -15.87 -17.17
N ARG A 30 12.40 -14.62 -17.71
CA ARG A 30 11.68 -14.15 -18.93
C ARG A 30 10.72 -15.22 -19.46
N PHE A 31 9.55 -15.38 -18.83
CA PHE A 31 8.43 -16.27 -19.20
C PHE A 31 8.60 -17.03 -20.53
N THR A 32 9.51 -18.01 -20.59
CA THR A 32 9.84 -18.67 -21.87
C THR A 32 8.87 -19.79 -22.19
N GLU A 33 8.05 -20.22 -21.24
CA GLU A 33 7.03 -21.23 -21.46
C GLU A 33 5.78 -20.84 -20.66
N THR A 34 4.62 -21.04 -21.28
CA THR A 34 3.23 -20.86 -20.82
C THR A 34 3.00 -20.31 -19.39
N PRO A 35 2.13 -19.29 -19.22
CA PRO A 35 1.81 -18.77 -17.89
C PRO A 35 1.28 -19.88 -16.98
N ASP A 36 2.06 -20.24 -15.96
CA ASP A 36 1.67 -21.13 -14.88
C ASP A 36 1.25 -20.30 -13.66
N LEU A 37 0.26 -20.79 -12.92
CA LEU A 37 -0.32 -20.16 -11.72
C LEU A 37 0.75 -19.82 -10.66
N SER A 38 1.83 -20.61 -10.60
CA SER A 38 2.96 -20.41 -9.70
C SER A 38 3.76 -19.15 -10.04
N SER A 39 3.88 -18.81 -11.33
CA SER A 39 4.61 -17.63 -11.81
C SER A 39 3.82 -16.35 -11.54
N ASP A 40 2.50 -16.39 -11.77
CA ASP A 40 1.60 -15.27 -11.50
C ASP A 40 1.58 -14.93 -10.00
N PHE A 41 1.50 -15.93 -9.13
CA PHE A 41 1.58 -15.72 -7.68
C PHE A 41 2.88 -15.04 -7.25
N LEU A 42 4.04 -15.54 -7.72
CA LEU A 42 5.34 -14.97 -7.36
C LEU A 42 5.50 -13.55 -7.89
N LEU A 43 5.04 -13.28 -9.11
CA LEU A 43 5.05 -11.95 -9.70
C LEU A 43 4.17 -10.98 -8.89
N THR A 44 2.95 -11.40 -8.54
CA THR A 44 2.02 -10.57 -7.78
C THR A 44 2.51 -10.33 -6.34
N TRP A 45 3.04 -11.36 -5.69
CA TRP A 45 3.66 -11.24 -4.37
C TRP A 45 4.83 -10.27 -4.40
N TRP A 46 5.73 -10.42 -5.37
CA TRP A 46 6.88 -9.53 -5.51
C TRP A 46 6.46 -8.09 -5.79
N LEU A 47 5.51 -7.88 -6.71
CA LEU A 47 4.98 -6.56 -7.06
C LEU A 47 4.43 -5.83 -5.83
N TYR A 48 3.64 -6.52 -4.99
CA TYR A 48 3.12 -5.95 -3.76
C TYR A 48 4.23 -5.45 -2.82
N HIS A 49 5.25 -6.29 -2.61
CA HIS A 49 6.36 -5.92 -1.75
C HIS A 49 7.21 -4.80 -2.32
N ASP A 50 7.39 -4.77 -3.64
CA ASP A 50 8.13 -3.73 -4.35
C ASP A 50 7.42 -2.36 -4.26
N VAL A 51 6.11 -2.32 -4.47
CA VAL A 51 5.30 -1.08 -4.35
C VAL A 51 5.29 -0.55 -2.92
N LEU A 52 5.10 -1.42 -1.91
CA LEU A 52 5.10 -0.98 -0.51
C LEU A 52 6.51 -0.69 0.03
N ALA A 53 7.54 -1.30 -0.53
CA ALA A 53 8.92 -0.92 -0.26
C ALA A 53 9.22 0.50 -0.76
N ALA A 54 8.75 0.85 -1.98
CA ALA A 54 8.91 2.18 -2.54
C ALA A 54 8.18 3.27 -1.74
N PHE A 55 7.13 2.92 -0.99
CA PHE A 55 6.52 3.84 -0.03
C PHE A 55 7.49 4.24 1.10
N ASN A 56 8.28 3.30 1.61
CA ASN A 56 9.27 3.57 2.66
C ASN A 56 10.51 4.27 2.09
N HIS A 57 10.92 3.90 0.88
CA HIS A 57 12.12 4.42 0.24
C HIS A 57 11.85 4.81 -1.22
N PRO A 58 11.26 6.01 -1.46
CA PRO A 58 10.90 6.45 -2.80
C PRO A 58 12.11 6.55 -3.75
N SER A 59 13.29 6.86 -3.21
CA SER A 59 14.53 6.98 -3.98
C SER A 59 14.96 5.67 -4.67
N TRP A 60 14.48 4.51 -4.20
CA TRP A 60 14.77 3.23 -4.85
C TRP A 60 14.22 3.15 -6.29
N ARG A 61 13.19 3.96 -6.60
CA ARG A 61 12.65 4.09 -7.95
C ARG A 61 13.56 4.87 -8.90
N LEU A 62 14.51 5.67 -8.41
CA LEU A 62 15.44 6.45 -9.25
C LEU A 62 16.48 5.58 -9.95
N ASP A 63 16.89 4.49 -9.31
CA ASP A 63 17.89 3.55 -9.86
C ASP A 63 17.27 2.58 -10.88
N GLU A 64 15.96 2.63 -11.10
CA GLU A 64 15.26 1.77 -12.04
C GLU A 64 15.24 2.38 -13.45
N SER A 65 15.78 1.65 -14.43
CA SER A 65 15.62 2.00 -15.84
C SER A 65 14.14 1.90 -16.28
N HIS A 66 13.76 2.60 -17.35
CA HIS A 66 12.41 2.59 -17.95
C HIS A 66 11.83 1.20 -18.30
N ASP A 67 12.64 0.14 -18.22
CA ASP A 67 12.31 -1.26 -18.51
C ASP A 67 12.37 -2.12 -17.24
N SER A 68 11.93 -1.56 -16.11
CA SER A 68 11.96 -2.24 -14.81
C SER A 68 10.91 -3.37 -14.74
N VAL A 69 11.21 -4.41 -13.96
CA VAL A 69 10.30 -5.55 -13.74
C VAL A 69 8.98 -5.08 -13.15
N SER A 70 8.95 -4.02 -12.33
CA SER A 70 7.74 -3.50 -11.68
C SER A 70 6.82 -2.93 -12.74
N THR A 71 7.36 -2.05 -13.58
CA THR A 71 6.65 -1.47 -14.72
C THR A 71 6.20 -2.55 -15.70
N SER A 72 7.03 -3.58 -15.92
CA SER A 72 6.69 -4.71 -16.81
C SER A 72 5.60 -5.61 -16.24
N ALA A 73 5.62 -5.87 -14.93
CA ALA A 73 4.60 -6.63 -14.22
C ALA A 73 3.26 -5.88 -14.27
N LEU A 74 3.27 -4.59 -13.93
CA LEU A 74 2.11 -3.71 -14.05
C LEU A 74 1.58 -3.67 -15.47
N ARG A 75 2.44 -3.50 -16.49
CA ARG A 75 2.03 -3.57 -17.91
C ARG A 75 1.48 -4.93 -18.32
N ALA A 76 2.06 -6.02 -17.81
CA ALA A 76 1.60 -7.38 -18.08
C ALA A 76 0.20 -7.61 -17.52
N PHE A 77 -0.07 -7.13 -16.30
CA PHE A 77 -1.42 -7.14 -15.73
C PHE A 77 -2.35 -6.15 -16.45
N SER A 78 -1.85 -4.96 -16.82
CA SER A 78 -2.59 -3.90 -17.51
C SER A 78 -2.96 -4.25 -18.96
N GLY A 79 -2.44 -5.35 -19.50
CA GLY A 79 -2.69 -5.81 -20.87
C GLY A 79 -2.11 -4.85 -21.92
N ASP A 80 -1.00 -4.18 -21.65
CA ASP A 80 -0.44 -3.20 -22.58
C ASP A 80 0.00 -3.85 -23.91
N LYS A 81 -0.48 -3.27 -25.02
CA LYS A 81 -0.50 -3.82 -26.39
C LYS A 81 0.84 -3.72 -27.11
N SER A 82 1.84 -3.03 -26.53
CA SER A 82 3.08 -2.72 -27.22
C SER A 82 4.03 -3.92 -27.41
N LEU A 83 3.81 -5.05 -26.73
CA LEU A 83 4.68 -6.24 -26.81
C LEU A 83 3.96 -7.54 -27.20
N VAL A 84 2.64 -7.52 -27.39
CA VAL A 84 1.85 -8.72 -27.71
C VAL A 84 1.07 -8.49 -29.00
N SER A 85 1.58 -9.01 -30.11
CA SER A 85 0.92 -8.96 -31.43
C SER A 85 -0.33 -9.86 -31.54
N ALA A 86 -0.88 -10.34 -30.42
CA ALA A 86 -2.03 -11.22 -30.36
C ALA A 86 -3.24 -10.50 -29.71
N PRO A 87 -4.47 -10.79 -30.15
CA PRO A 87 -5.67 -10.22 -29.55
C PRO A 87 -5.78 -10.60 -28.07
N ILE A 88 -5.89 -9.59 -27.20
CA ILE A 88 -5.99 -9.76 -25.76
C ILE A 88 -7.35 -10.42 -25.44
N PRO A 89 -7.38 -11.54 -24.71
CA PRO A 89 -8.63 -12.09 -24.19
C PRO A 89 -9.22 -11.14 -23.13
N THR A 90 -10.54 -10.94 -23.16
CA THR A 90 -11.32 -10.14 -22.19
C THR A 90 -11.09 -10.54 -20.73
N SER A 91 -10.49 -11.71 -20.48
CA SER A 91 -10.08 -12.24 -19.19
C SER A 91 -9.02 -11.40 -18.46
N THR A 92 -8.12 -10.69 -19.16
CA THR A 92 -6.99 -9.96 -18.54
C THR A 92 -7.40 -8.60 -17.96
N LEU A 93 -8.40 -7.94 -18.53
CA LEU A 93 -8.95 -6.70 -17.94
C LEU A 93 -9.75 -6.99 -16.66
N LEU A 94 -10.38 -8.17 -16.59
CA LEU A 94 -11.05 -8.64 -15.38
C LEU A 94 -10.06 -8.95 -14.25
N THR A 95 -8.81 -9.33 -14.56
CA THR A 95 -7.80 -9.63 -13.52
C THR A 95 -7.26 -8.38 -12.81
N LEU A 96 -7.30 -7.19 -13.43
CA LEU A 96 -6.83 -5.95 -12.80
C LEU A 96 -7.72 -5.44 -11.68
N VAL A 97 -9.03 -5.55 -11.89
CA VAL A 97 -10.06 -5.16 -10.93
C VAL A 97 -10.33 -6.26 -9.90
N GLN A 98 -9.82 -7.46 -10.12
CA GLN A 98 -9.96 -8.57 -9.18
C GLN A 98 -9.06 -8.36 -7.97
N ILE A 99 -9.63 -8.56 -6.78
CA ILE A 99 -8.88 -8.56 -5.54
C ILE A 99 -8.00 -9.80 -5.57
N VAL A 100 -6.70 -9.58 -5.41
CA VAL A 100 -5.77 -10.67 -5.22
C VAL A 100 -5.74 -10.99 -3.73
N GLY A 101 -6.29 -12.14 -3.35
CA GLY A 101 -6.47 -12.50 -1.94
C GLY A 101 -5.18 -12.46 -1.10
N SER A 102 -4.01 -12.69 -1.70
CA SER A 102 -2.71 -12.58 -1.01
C SER A 102 -2.28 -11.13 -0.72
N LEU A 103 -2.77 -10.16 -1.49
CA LEU A 103 -2.44 -8.72 -1.34
C LEU A 103 -3.47 -8.00 -0.48
N GLY A 104 -4.73 -8.46 -0.56
CA GLY A 104 -5.88 -7.83 0.06
C GLY A 104 -6.53 -6.72 -0.78
N CYS A 105 -5.97 -6.40 -1.95
CA CYS A 105 -6.50 -5.43 -2.90
C CYS A 105 -6.27 -5.87 -4.35
N SER A 106 -6.80 -5.09 -5.30
CA SER A 106 -6.61 -5.31 -6.73
C SER A 106 -5.29 -4.77 -7.25
N VAL A 107 -4.81 -5.27 -8.39
CA VAL A 107 -3.57 -4.79 -9.03
C VAL A 107 -3.70 -3.33 -9.44
N GLU A 108 -4.88 -2.91 -9.92
CA GLU A 108 -5.15 -1.50 -10.26
C GLU A 108 -4.98 -0.55 -9.05
N LEU A 109 -5.30 -1.01 -7.84
CA LEU A 109 -5.07 -0.22 -6.63
C LEU A 109 -3.56 -0.12 -6.31
N LEU A 110 -2.80 -1.21 -6.49
CA LEU A 110 -1.35 -1.19 -6.32
C LEU A 110 -0.66 -0.27 -7.34
N GLU A 111 -1.10 -0.28 -8.60
CA GLU A 111 -0.64 0.68 -9.62
C GLU A 111 -0.87 2.11 -9.15
N THR A 112 -2.05 2.38 -8.61
CA THR A 112 -2.39 3.71 -8.11
C THR A 112 -1.51 4.11 -6.92
N ILE A 113 -1.17 3.18 -6.01
CA ILE A 113 -0.21 3.44 -4.92
C ILE A 113 1.18 3.76 -5.49
N ASP A 114 1.62 3.03 -6.52
CA ASP A 114 2.92 3.26 -7.14
C ASP A 114 3.00 4.60 -7.89
N GLU A 115 1.93 4.98 -8.59
CA GLU A 115 1.80 6.31 -9.20
C GLU A 115 1.94 7.44 -8.17
N ILE A 116 1.39 7.24 -6.96
CA ILE A 116 1.54 8.19 -5.83
C ILE A 116 2.98 8.20 -5.30
N ASN A 117 3.63 7.03 -5.20
CA ASN A 117 5.05 6.96 -4.82
C ASN A 117 5.94 7.73 -5.81
N MET A 118 5.67 7.61 -7.12
CA MET A 118 6.37 8.35 -8.16
C MET A 118 6.10 9.85 -8.09
N MET A 119 4.85 10.26 -7.84
CA MET A 119 4.51 11.66 -7.61
C MET A 119 5.27 12.24 -6.41
N ARG A 120 5.37 11.49 -5.30
CA ARG A 120 6.13 11.90 -4.12
C ARG A 120 7.60 12.13 -4.45
N LEU A 121 8.19 11.25 -5.27
CA LEU A 121 9.59 11.35 -5.70
C LEU A 121 9.86 12.58 -6.57
N HIS A 122 8.94 12.93 -7.46
CA HIS A 122 9.10 14.02 -8.43
C HIS A 122 8.55 15.37 -7.96
N SER A 123 7.92 15.42 -6.77
CA SER A 123 7.26 16.61 -6.24
C SER A 123 8.15 17.86 -6.14
N THR A 124 9.48 17.72 -6.08
CA THR A 124 10.42 18.87 -6.03
C THR A 124 10.76 19.45 -7.40
N ASN A 125 10.57 18.67 -8.48
CA ASN A 125 11.00 19.00 -9.84
C ASN A 125 9.82 19.33 -10.77
N ASP A 126 8.61 18.92 -10.41
CA ASP A 126 7.42 19.10 -11.24
C ASP A 126 6.84 20.51 -11.16
N CYS A 127 6.27 20.96 -12.29
CA CYS A 127 5.47 22.18 -12.31
C CYS A 127 4.21 22.01 -11.44
N PRO A 128 3.88 22.97 -10.54
CA PRO A 128 2.73 22.86 -9.63
C PRO A 128 1.39 22.55 -10.32
N SER A 129 1.20 23.07 -11.53
CA SER A 129 -0.01 22.83 -12.32
C SER A 129 -0.13 21.38 -12.78
N THR A 130 0.98 20.75 -13.17
CA THR A 130 1.01 19.36 -13.65
C THR A 130 0.77 18.39 -12.51
N SER A 131 1.42 18.59 -11.37
CA SER A 131 1.24 17.75 -10.19
C SER A 131 -0.17 17.87 -9.60
N THR A 132 -0.78 19.05 -9.65
CA THR A 132 -2.19 19.24 -9.25
C THR A 132 -3.14 18.47 -10.17
N LEU A 133 -2.94 18.51 -11.49
CA LEU A 133 -3.76 17.75 -12.46
C LEU A 133 -3.62 16.24 -12.23
N GLN A 134 -2.39 15.73 -12.11
CA GLN A 134 -2.13 14.33 -11.83
C GLN A 134 -2.79 13.88 -10.52
N ARG A 135 -2.77 14.70 -9.47
CA ARG A 135 -3.48 14.42 -8.22
C ARG A 135 -5.00 14.34 -8.42
N CYS A 136 -5.59 15.24 -9.21
CA CYS A 136 -7.01 15.19 -9.53
C CYS A 136 -7.37 13.90 -10.28
N ASP A 137 -6.55 13.47 -11.24
CA ASP A 137 -6.75 12.24 -11.99
C ASP A 137 -6.70 11.01 -11.07
N LEU A 138 -5.70 10.94 -10.19
CA LEU A 138 -5.58 9.87 -9.18
C LEU A 138 -6.76 9.85 -8.21
N THR A 139 -7.23 11.03 -7.79
CA THR A 139 -8.41 11.17 -6.92
C THR A 139 -9.66 10.62 -7.61
N MET A 140 -9.88 10.99 -8.88
CA MET A 140 -10.99 10.46 -9.69
C MET A 140 -10.86 8.95 -9.91
N LYS A 141 -9.65 8.44 -10.17
CA LYS A 141 -9.37 7.00 -10.30
C LYS A 141 -9.78 6.26 -9.01
N LEU A 142 -9.35 6.73 -7.84
CA LEU A 142 -9.66 6.12 -6.54
C LEU A 142 -11.16 6.19 -6.15
N HIS A 143 -11.88 7.23 -6.57
CA HIS A 143 -13.32 7.33 -6.33
C HIS A 143 -14.14 6.39 -7.21
N ASN A 144 -13.69 6.16 -8.45
CA ASN A 144 -14.37 5.29 -9.41
C ASN A 144 -13.88 3.83 -9.37
N LEU A 145 -12.79 3.57 -8.65
CA LEU A 145 -12.19 2.25 -8.52
C LEU A 145 -13.21 1.24 -7.96
N ARG A 146 -13.40 0.14 -8.69
CA ARG A 146 -14.26 -0.97 -8.27
C ARG A 146 -13.45 -2.26 -8.19
N GLN A 147 -13.23 -2.71 -6.97
CA GLN A 147 -12.56 -3.99 -6.71
C GLN A 147 -13.60 -5.12 -6.67
N SER A 148 -13.31 -6.24 -7.33
CA SER A 148 -14.23 -7.37 -7.50
C SER A 148 -13.62 -8.67 -6.97
N LEU A 149 -14.45 -9.59 -6.50
CA LEU A 149 -13.98 -10.90 -6.02
C LEU A 149 -13.79 -11.85 -7.20
N ALA A 150 -12.80 -12.74 -7.10
CA ALA A 150 -12.72 -13.88 -7.99
C ALA A 150 -13.94 -14.82 -7.76
N PRO A 151 -14.45 -15.53 -8.78
CA PRO A 151 -15.63 -16.39 -8.66
C PRO A 151 -15.55 -17.42 -7.52
N ILE A 152 -14.35 -17.96 -7.28
CA ILE A 152 -14.07 -18.96 -6.24
C ILE A 152 -14.22 -18.37 -4.83
N GLU A 153 -13.96 -17.07 -4.66
CA GLU A 153 -14.03 -16.38 -3.37
C GLU A 153 -15.44 -15.91 -3.01
N CYS A 154 -16.40 -16.06 -3.93
CA CYS A 154 -17.80 -15.67 -3.75
C CYS A 154 -18.64 -16.73 -3.00
N CYS A 155 -18.09 -17.93 -2.76
CA CYS A 155 -18.83 -19.06 -2.19
C CYS A 155 -19.11 -18.94 -0.68
N ASP A 156 -18.36 -18.12 0.06
CA ASP A 156 -18.52 -17.89 1.50
C ASP A 156 -18.78 -16.40 1.77
N GLY A 157 -20.04 -16.05 2.04
CA GLY A 157 -20.47 -14.66 2.22
C GLY A 157 -19.84 -13.93 3.43
N LEU A 158 -19.26 -14.63 4.41
CA LEU A 158 -18.49 -13.99 5.48
C LEU A 158 -17.06 -13.68 5.02
N ARG A 159 -16.39 -14.65 4.38
CA ARG A 159 -15.06 -14.46 3.78
C ARG A 159 -15.09 -13.38 2.70
N SER A 160 -16.07 -13.41 1.80
CA SER A 160 -16.26 -12.40 0.74
C SER A 160 -16.36 -10.99 1.33
N ARG A 161 -17.17 -10.80 2.38
CA ARG A 161 -17.31 -9.51 3.08
C ARG A 161 -16.00 -9.04 3.68
N ARG A 162 -15.24 -9.94 4.31
CA ARG A 162 -13.93 -9.64 4.89
C ARG A 162 -12.93 -9.20 3.82
N ILE A 163 -12.86 -9.91 2.69
CA ILE A 163 -11.96 -9.56 1.57
C ILE A 163 -12.31 -8.17 1.01
N LEU A 164 -13.59 -7.91 0.75
CA LEU A 164 -14.05 -6.60 0.27
C LEU A 164 -13.76 -5.47 1.28
N ALA A 165 -13.90 -5.74 2.58
CA ALA A 165 -13.58 -4.76 3.62
C ALA A 165 -12.08 -4.45 3.68
N ILE A 166 -11.20 -5.44 3.51
CA ILE A 166 -9.74 -5.19 3.41
C ILE A 166 -9.43 -4.35 2.16
N ALA A 167 -10.03 -4.69 1.03
CA ALA A 167 -9.86 -3.96 -0.22
C ALA A 167 -10.30 -2.49 -0.11
N GLU A 168 -11.43 -2.23 0.56
CA GLU A 168 -11.90 -0.88 0.84
C GLU A 168 -10.96 -0.14 1.82
N LEU A 169 -10.40 -0.83 2.81
CA LEU A 169 -9.44 -0.26 3.73
C LEU A 169 -8.17 0.23 2.99
N TYR A 170 -7.66 -0.54 2.03
CA TYR A 170 -6.58 -0.08 1.16
C TYR A 170 -7.00 1.16 0.37
N ARG A 171 -8.18 1.17 -0.25
CA ARG A 171 -8.63 2.30 -1.08
C ARG A 171 -8.71 3.60 -0.25
N LEU A 172 -9.23 3.54 0.96
CA LEU A 172 -9.30 4.67 1.89
C LEU A 172 -7.91 5.11 2.36
N ALA A 173 -7.02 4.18 2.67
CA ALA A 173 -5.63 4.49 3.00
C ALA A 173 -4.90 5.15 1.82
N THR A 174 -5.13 4.71 0.58
CA THR A 174 -4.53 5.32 -0.62
C THR A 174 -5.04 6.75 -0.85
N LEU A 175 -6.32 7.02 -0.59
CA LEU A 175 -6.85 8.39 -0.61
C LEU A 175 -6.15 9.28 0.43
N LEU A 176 -6.03 8.81 1.67
CA LEU A 176 -5.33 9.54 2.74
C LEU A 176 -3.85 9.76 2.38
N TYR A 177 -3.20 8.76 1.80
CA TYR A 177 -1.81 8.86 1.35
C TYR A 177 -1.64 9.89 0.24
N LEU A 178 -2.54 9.94 -0.75
CA LEU A 178 -2.53 10.94 -1.81
C LEU A 178 -2.65 12.37 -1.25
N GLN A 179 -3.59 12.59 -0.32
CA GLN A 179 -3.76 13.89 0.35
C GLN A 179 -2.54 14.30 1.14
N ARG A 180 -1.80 13.32 1.66
CA ARG A 180 -0.56 13.56 2.39
C ARG A 180 0.60 13.92 1.46
N VAL A 181 0.74 13.23 0.32
CA VAL A 181 1.79 13.49 -0.68
C VAL A 181 1.58 14.83 -1.38
N HIS A 182 0.33 15.17 -1.70
CA HIS A 182 0.01 16.43 -2.38
C HIS A 182 -1.20 17.10 -1.72
N PRO A 183 -1.00 17.84 -0.62
CA PRO A 183 -2.08 18.44 0.15
C PRO A 183 -2.73 19.63 -0.57
N ILE A 184 -4.06 19.68 -0.54
CA ILE A 184 -4.86 20.84 -0.96
C ILE A 184 -5.81 21.30 0.15
N ALA A 185 -6.33 22.53 0.05
CA ALA A 185 -7.18 23.12 1.09
C ALA A 185 -8.47 22.33 1.39
N GLU A 186 -9.02 21.62 0.39
CA GLU A 186 -10.26 20.85 0.53
C GLU A 186 -10.05 19.53 1.32
N ASP A 187 -8.80 19.12 1.52
CA ASP A 187 -8.47 17.83 2.12
C ASP A 187 -8.86 17.75 3.60
N ASP A 188 -8.92 18.88 4.32
CA ASP A 188 -9.26 18.86 5.76
C ASP A 188 -10.65 18.27 6.02
N PHE A 189 -11.62 18.58 5.15
CA PHE A 189 -12.97 18.06 5.24
C PHE A 189 -13.03 16.58 4.83
N THR A 190 -12.47 16.24 3.67
CA THR A 190 -12.54 14.88 3.10
C THR A 190 -11.69 13.88 3.88
N ARG A 191 -10.54 14.28 4.44
CA ARG A 191 -9.69 13.47 5.32
C ARG A 191 -10.49 12.95 6.52
N THR A 192 -11.24 13.84 7.18
CA THR A 192 -12.09 13.47 8.33
C THR A 192 -13.15 12.42 7.95
N ILE A 193 -13.68 12.50 6.73
CA ILE A 193 -14.63 11.51 6.19
C ILE A 193 -13.93 10.17 5.96
N TYR A 194 -12.78 10.18 5.29
CA TYR A 194 -12.02 8.96 4.99
C TYR A 194 -11.53 8.25 6.25
N VAL A 195 -11.02 8.99 7.24
CA VAL A 195 -10.62 8.44 8.54
C VAL A 195 -11.81 7.78 9.24
N ARG A 196 -12.96 8.46 9.31
CA ARG A 196 -14.16 7.89 9.94
C ARG A 196 -14.65 6.62 9.23
N GLN A 197 -14.64 6.62 7.90
CA GLN A 197 -14.98 5.43 7.12
C GLN A 197 -14.00 4.28 7.39
N ALA A 198 -12.71 4.57 7.40
CA ALA A 198 -11.67 3.57 7.61
C ALA A 198 -11.72 2.97 9.02
N LEU A 199 -11.97 3.78 10.06
CA LEU A 199 -12.22 3.31 11.42
C LEU A 199 -13.45 2.40 11.52
N GLY A 200 -14.52 2.72 10.77
CA GLY A 200 -15.70 1.85 10.64
C GLY A 200 -15.34 0.49 10.05
N VAL A 201 -14.59 0.48 8.95
CA VAL A 201 -14.11 -0.75 8.29
C VAL A 201 -13.21 -1.58 9.23
N LEU A 202 -12.29 -0.94 9.97
CA LEU A 202 -11.42 -1.62 10.95
C LEU A 202 -12.22 -2.29 12.06
N LYS A 203 -13.25 -1.60 12.57
CA LYS A 203 -14.14 -2.14 13.60
C LYS A 203 -14.87 -3.39 13.09
N ASP A 204 -15.38 -3.35 11.87
CA ASP A 204 -16.16 -4.44 11.26
C ASP A 204 -15.27 -5.65 10.89
N LEU A 205 -14.02 -5.41 10.47
CA LEU A 205 -13.05 -6.48 10.19
C LEU A 205 -12.68 -7.29 11.43
N GLY A 206 -12.78 -6.67 12.61
CA GLY A 206 -12.35 -7.22 13.87
C GLY A 206 -10.83 -7.29 13.98
N VAL A 207 -10.19 -8.19 13.22
CA VAL A 207 -8.73 -8.31 13.15
C VAL A 207 -8.28 -7.84 11.77
N ALA A 208 -7.54 -6.74 11.71
CA ALA A 208 -6.90 -6.29 10.48
C ALA A 208 -5.72 -7.21 10.12
N THR A 209 -5.48 -7.43 8.83
CA THR A 209 -4.40 -8.30 8.33
C THR A 209 -3.40 -7.57 7.43
N SER A 210 -3.63 -6.28 7.19
CA SER A 210 -2.84 -5.45 6.30
C SER A 210 -2.24 -4.31 7.12
N PRO A 211 -0.92 -4.36 7.41
CA PRO A 211 -0.27 -3.34 8.23
C PRO A 211 -0.24 -1.94 7.59
N TRP A 212 -0.04 -1.85 6.27
CA TRP A 212 0.08 -0.55 5.58
C TRP A 212 -1.16 0.32 5.70
N PRO A 213 -2.40 -0.14 5.43
CA PRO A 213 -3.57 0.69 5.65
C PRO A 213 -3.73 1.17 7.10
N VAL A 214 -3.47 0.28 8.07
CA VAL A 214 -3.55 0.61 9.50
C VAL A 214 -2.54 1.69 9.87
N PHE A 215 -1.34 1.65 9.31
CA PHE A 215 -0.34 2.70 9.47
C PHE A 215 -0.84 4.05 8.99
N ILE A 216 -1.27 4.13 7.73
CA ILE A 216 -1.72 5.39 7.13
C ILE A 216 -2.86 5.99 7.96
N ILE A 217 -3.84 5.18 8.34
CA ILE A 217 -4.98 5.64 9.15
C ILE A 217 -4.50 6.08 10.53
N GLY A 218 -3.64 5.29 11.18
CA GLY A 218 -3.06 5.60 12.48
C GLY A 218 -2.31 6.93 12.51
N CYS A 219 -1.64 7.29 11.41
CA CYS A 219 -0.94 8.56 11.29
C CYS A 219 -1.88 9.76 11.04
N GLU A 220 -3.12 9.51 10.59
CA GLU A 220 -4.10 10.55 10.25
C GLU A 220 -5.21 10.77 11.28
N VAL A 221 -5.41 9.84 12.23
CA VAL A 221 -6.43 9.99 13.28
C VAL A 221 -6.20 11.17 14.22
N ASP A 222 -7.29 11.74 14.72
CA ASP A 222 -7.30 12.70 15.82
C ASP A 222 -7.14 12.02 17.18
N GLU A 223 -6.84 12.81 18.21
CA GLU A 223 -6.64 12.35 19.59
C GLU A 223 -7.76 11.41 20.09
N GLN A 224 -9.02 11.76 19.80
CA GLN A 224 -10.20 10.99 20.20
C GLN A 224 -10.25 9.57 19.61
N ASP A 225 -9.62 9.35 18.45
CA ASP A 225 -9.68 8.09 17.70
C ASP A 225 -8.42 7.23 17.89
N ARG A 226 -7.37 7.74 18.55
CA ARG A 226 -6.10 7.01 18.80
C ARG A 226 -6.32 5.70 19.55
N VAL A 227 -7.25 5.67 20.51
CA VAL A 227 -7.59 4.45 21.28
C VAL A 227 -8.12 3.34 20.37
N SER A 228 -8.89 3.69 19.35
CA SER A 228 -9.40 2.72 18.36
C SER A 228 -8.27 2.08 17.55
N ILE A 229 -7.23 2.87 17.21
CA ILE A 229 -6.05 2.37 16.51
C ILE A 229 -5.21 1.47 17.41
N LEU A 230 -4.99 1.85 18.67
CA LEU A 230 -4.26 1.02 19.64
C LEU A 230 -4.94 -0.34 19.84
N HIS A 231 -6.27 -0.37 20.00
CA HIS A 231 -7.03 -1.62 20.05
C HIS A 231 -6.93 -2.44 18.77
N THR A 232 -6.89 -1.79 17.59
CA THR A 232 -6.68 -2.49 16.32
C THR A 232 -5.31 -3.17 16.30
N LEU A 233 -4.26 -2.44 16.71
CA LEU A 233 -2.90 -2.96 16.79
C LEU A 233 -2.76 -4.10 17.82
N ASP A 234 -3.42 -4.01 18.98
CA ASP A 234 -3.44 -5.09 19.99
C ASP A 234 -4.01 -6.38 19.40
N ARG A 235 -5.12 -6.25 18.64
CA ARG A 235 -5.77 -7.39 17.99
C ARG A 235 -4.91 -7.98 16.89
N MET A 236 -4.23 -7.14 16.10
CA MET A 236 -3.27 -7.59 15.09
C MET A 236 -2.13 -8.40 15.73
N ASP A 237 -1.54 -7.88 16.81
CA ASP A 237 -0.44 -8.53 17.53
C ASP A 237 -0.86 -9.88 18.13
N SER A 238 -2.07 -9.94 18.70
CA SER A 238 -2.61 -11.19 19.30
C SER A 238 -2.78 -12.34 18.30
N VAL A 239 -2.96 -12.05 17.01
CA VAL A 239 -3.21 -13.06 15.97
C VAL A 239 -1.94 -13.41 15.19
N ARG A 240 -1.05 -12.44 14.95
CA ARG A 240 0.12 -12.65 14.10
C ARG A 240 1.44 -12.63 14.85
N SER A 241 1.56 -11.96 16.00
CA SER A 241 2.80 -11.84 16.80
C SER A 241 4.08 -11.63 15.97
N ILE A 242 3.97 -10.92 14.83
CA ILE A 242 5.10 -10.59 13.96
C ILE A 242 5.72 -9.31 14.51
N GLY A 243 7.05 -9.26 14.61
CA GLY A 243 7.79 -8.09 15.12
C GLY A 243 7.39 -6.76 14.45
N ASN A 244 6.94 -6.82 13.20
CA ASN A 244 6.45 -5.70 12.40
C ASN A 244 5.30 -4.91 13.07
N ILE A 245 4.41 -5.57 13.85
CA ILE A 245 3.28 -4.87 14.50
C ILE A 245 3.74 -4.01 15.69
N LYS A 246 4.80 -4.45 16.40
CA LYS A 246 5.39 -3.66 17.48
C LYS A 246 6.10 -2.44 16.92
N VAL A 247 6.93 -2.62 15.90
CA VAL A 247 7.57 -1.52 15.17
C VAL A 247 6.51 -0.55 14.63
N LEU A 248 5.42 -1.07 14.06
CA LEU A 248 4.30 -0.27 13.56
C LEU A 248 3.70 0.63 14.64
N ARG A 249 3.43 0.05 15.82
CA ARG A 249 2.92 0.81 16.97
C ARG A 249 3.90 1.89 17.40
N ASP A 250 5.18 1.55 17.55
CA ASP A 250 6.18 2.48 18.05
C ASP A 250 6.33 3.70 17.14
N VAL A 251 6.29 3.52 15.82
CA VAL A 251 6.33 4.62 14.85
C VAL A 251 5.06 5.47 14.92
N ILE A 252 3.87 4.87 14.96
CA ILE A 252 2.60 5.61 15.08
C ILE A 252 2.57 6.44 16.36
N GLU A 253 2.91 5.84 17.50
CA GLU A 253 2.97 6.55 18.78
C GLU A 253 4.04 7.64 18.79
N GLY A 254 5.18 7.41 18.13
CA GLY A 254 6.22 8.42 17.93
C GLY A 254 5.70 9.65 17.18
N ILE A 255 4.93 9.44 16.11
CA ILE A 255 4.28 10.50 15.34
C ILE A 255 3.29 11.27 16.22
N TRP A 256 2.44 10.57 16.99
CA TRP A 256 1.48 11.20 17.90
C TRP A 256 2.17 12.04 18.98
N LYS A 257 3.23 11.52 19.60
CA LYS A 257 4.04 12.26 20.59
C LYS A 257 4.58 13.56 20.00
N GLN A 258 5.09 13.52 18.77
CA GLN A 258 5.59 14.72 18.08
C GLN A 258 4.48 15.72 17.73
N GLN A 259 3.30 15.22 17.35
CA GLN A 259 2.12 16.07 17.10
C GLN A 259 1.69 16.79 18.39
N ASP A 260 1.62 16.07 19.50
CA ASP A 260 1.20 16.62 20.79
C ASP A 260 2.18 17.70 21.27
N LEU A 261 3.49 17.44 21.15
CA LEU A 261 4.53 18.42 21.48
C LEU A 261 4.43 19.71 20.65
N ARG A 262 4.10 19.62 19.35
CA ARG A 262 3.94 20.79 18.48
C ARG A 262 2.66 21.58 18.77
N ASN A 263 1.56 20.88 19.06
CA ASN A 263 0.27 21.51 19.38
C ASN A 263 0.33 22.34 20.67
N ILE A 264 1.24 22.02 21.60
CA ILE A 264 1.50 22.82 22.81
C ILE A 264 2.18 24.17 22.45
N GLY A 265 2.94 24.24 21.35
CA GLY A 265 3.77 25.41 21.00
C GLY A 265 3.25 26.30 19.86
N LYS A 266 2.47 25.76 18.90
CA LYS A 266 1.86 26.50 17.79
C LYS A 266 0.55 25.82 17.37
N ALA A 267 -0.57 26.53 17.49
CA ALA A 267 -1.87 26.02 17.05
C ALA A 267 -1.92 25.92 15.51
N GLY A 268 -2.12 24.72 14.97
CA GLY A 268 -2.73 24.53 13.65
C GLY A 268 -1.92 23.81 12.57
N GLN A 269 -0.65 23.46 12.78
CA GLN A 269 0.13 22.75 11.75
C GLN A 269 0.38 21.28 12.13
N ARG A 270 -0.29 20.34 11.42
CA ARG A 270 -0.04 18.90 11.58
C ARG A 270 1.41 18.55 11.28
N VAL A 271 1.92 17.55 11.99
CA VAL A 271 3.25 16.99 11.70
C VAL A 271 3.25 16.37 10.31
N ASP A 272 4.27 16.69 9.52
CA ASP A 272 4.57 15.99 8.28
C ASP A 272 5.18 14.62 8.60
N TRP A 273 4.32 13.61 8.79
CA TRP A 273 4.79 12.29 9.20
C TRP A 273 5.51 11.53 8.08
N LEU A 274 5.41 11.95 6.82
CA LEU A 274 6.19 11.35 5.73
C LEU A 274 7.70 11.51 5.97
N GLN A 275 8.13 12.62 6.59
CA GLN A 275 9.54 12.84 6.93
C GLN A 275 10.06 11.84 7.97
N PHE A 276 9.18 11.33 8.85
CA PHE A 276 9.57 10.32 9.85
C PHE A 276 9.77 8.94 9.23
N VAL A 277 9.15 8.70 8.07
CA VAL A 277 9.35 7.49 7.27
C VAL A 277 10.69 7.56 6.50
N GLU A 278 11.18 8.76 6.19
CA GLU A 278 12.41 8.97 5.40
C GLU A 278 13.70 8.96 6.25
N CYS A 279 13.63 9.29 7.54
CA CYS A 279 14.80 9.48 8.40
C CYS A 279 15.28 8.22 9.12
N ASP A 280 15.68 7.16 8.43
CA ASP A 280 16.37 5.95 8.98
C ASP A 280 15.76 5.33 10.26
N VAL A 281 14.52 5.70 10.61
CA VAL A 281 13.74 5.06 11.66
C VAL A 281 13.39 3.69 11.08
N PRO A 282 13.48 2.59 11.83
CA PRO A 282 12.98 1.31 11.37
C PRO A 282 11.48 1.46 11.11
N VAL A 283 11.13 1.72 9.85
CA VAL A 283 9.74 1.83 9.44
C VAL A 283 9.18 0.41 9.52
N PRO A 284 7.97 0.22 10.05
CA PRO A 284 7.32 -1.07 9.99
C PRO A 284 7.38 -1.62 8.58
N TRP A 285 8.06 -2.75 8.43
CA TRP A 285 7.93 -3.55 7.24
C TRP A 285 6.45 -3.95 7.15
N PHE A 286 5.76 -3.49 6.11
CA PHE A 286 4.33 -3.83 5.91
C PHE A 286 4.14 -5.26 5.37
N ILE A 287 5.10 -6.13 5.71
CA ILE A 287 5.28 -7.53 5.33
C ILE A 287 4.58 -8.42 6.36
#